data_AF-A0A534XSS7-F1
#
_entry.id   AF-A0A534XSS7-F1
#
_cell.length_a   1.000
_cell.length_b   1.000
_cell.length_c   1.000
_cell.angle_alpha   90.00
_cell.angle_beta   90.00
_cell.angle_gamma   90.00
#
_symmetry.space_group_name_H-M   'P 1'
#
loop_
_entity.id
_entity.type
_entity.pdbx_description
1 polymer ?
#
loop_
_entity_poly.entity_id
_entity_poly.type
_entity_poly.pdbx_seq_one_letter_code
_entity_poly.pdbx_strand_id
1 'polypeptide(L)'
;MRTQLNSLILAAFAVSTLGGCIVQREVVREDPQAALPTPPPPPSDEADAQPYAPVAAPEPVSGEVDEQVFVDRLSPYGRWEYVPDYGRVWVPAAAVGWRPYWDGHWVLTEWGWTFVSDDPWGWATYHYGRWGFMGGVGWFWVPGRVWGPAWVSWRYGNGYCAWAPLGPRGYVYGYSSPGWVAVRQEHF
;
A
#
# COMPACT_ATOMS: atom_id res chain seq x y z
N MET A 1 -64.57 -49.06 -6.16
CA MET A 1 -64.45 -47.65 -6.61
C MET A 1 -63.15 -47.13 -6.02
N ARG A 2 -61.98 -47.16 -6.68
CA ARG A 2 -61.53 -46.30 -7.81
C ARG A 2 -62.01 -44.86 -7.57
N THR A 3 -61.14 -43.86 -7.32
CA THR A 3 -59.95 -43.51 -8.11
C THR A 3 -58.95 -42.66 -7.31
N GLN A 4 -57.66 -42.98 -7.45
CA GLN A 4 -56.49 -42.15 -7.10
C GLN A 4 -56.43 -40.90 -8.00
N LEU A 5 -56.01 -39.74 -7.48
CA LEU A 5 -55.55 -38.62 -8.30
C LEU A 5 -54.13 -38.18 -7.88
N ASN A 6 -53.21 -38.37 -8.81
CA ASN A 6 -51.86 -37.82 -8.87
C ASN A 6 -51.85 -36.28 -8.82
N SER A 7 -50.85 -35.69 -8.17
CA SER A 7 -49.85 -34.84 -8.87
C SER A 7 -48.75 -34.37 -7.93
N LEU A 8 -47.56 -34.94 -8.14
CA LEU A 8 -46.28 -34.33 -7.78
C LEU A 8 -46.09 -33.05 -8.60
N ILE A 9 -45.74 -31.94 -7.94
CA ILE A 9 -45.11 -30.79 -8.60
C ILE A 9 -43.82 -30.47 -7.83
N LEU A 10 -42.70 -31.01 -8.32
CA LEU A 10 -41.37 -30.49 -8.04
C LEU A 10 -41.25 -29.14 -8.76
N ALA A 11 -41.08 -28.04 -8.00
CA ALA A 11 -40.63 -26.78 -8.57
C ALA A 11 -39.10 -26.81 -8.65
N ALA A 12 -38.57 -27.01 -9.86
CA ALA A 12 -37.15 -26.86 -10.14
C ALA A 12 -36.76 -25.37 -10.16
N PHE A 13 -35.90 -24.95 -9.24
CA PHE A 13 -35.25 -23.64 -9.34
C PHE A 13 -34.14 -23.74 -10.40
N ALA A 14 -34.39 -23.16 -11.58
CA ALA A 14 -33.37 -22.95 -12.59
C ALA A 14 -32.49 -21.75 -12.17
N VAL A 15 -31.31 -22.04 -11.64
CA VAL A 15 -30.25 -21.04 -11.44
C VAL A 15 -29.60 -20.83 -12.81
N SER A 16 -29.92 -19.70 -13.43
CA SER A 16 -29.32 -19.28 -14.70
C SER A 16 -28.11 -18.40 -14.40
N THR A 17 -26.90 -18.97 -14.42
CA THR A 17 -25.64 -18.22 -14.36
C THR A 17 -25.12 -17.98 -15.78
N LEU A 18 -25.36 -16.78 -16.31
CA LEU A 18 -24.46 -16.15 -17.29
C LEU A 18 -23.27 -15.63 -16.45
N GLY A 19 -21.99 -15.97 -16.65
CA GLY A 19 -21.28 -16.18 -17.89
C GLY A 19 -20.28 -15.04 -18.11
N GLY A 20 -19.08 -15.13 -17.50
CA GLY A 20 -17.81 -14.45 -17.87
C GLY A 20 -17.74 -12.92 -17.65
N CYS A 21 -16.66 -12.29 -17.17
CA CYS A 21 -15.25 -12.67 -17.16
C CYS A 21 -14.61 -12.38 -15.80
N ILE A 22 -14.22 -13.43 -15.07
CA ILE A 22 -13.13 -13.31 -14.10
C ILE A 22 -11.89 -13.66 -14.92
N VAL A 23 -11.03 -12.67 -15.18
CA VAL A 23 -9.67 -12.94 -15.64
C VAL A 23 -8.95 -13.56 -14.43
N GLN A 24 -9.14 -14.86 -14.22
CA GLN A 24 -8.22 -15.65 -13.42
C GLN A 24 -6.93 -15.67 -14.22
N ARG A 25 -5.98 -14.81 -13.87
CA ARG A 25 -4.60 -15.06 -14.28
C ARG A 25 -4.18 -16.30 -13.52
N GLU A 26 -4.21 -17.42 -14.23
CA GLU A 26 -3.59 -18.66 -13.82
C GLU A 26 -2.12 -18.36 -13.51
N VAL A 27 -1.77 -18.38 -12.22
CA VAL A 27 -0.37 -18.44 -11.83
C VAL A 27 0.06 -19.84 -12.22
N VAL A 28 0.77 -19.94 -13.34
CA VAL A 28 1.44 -21.15 -13.78
C VAL A 28 2.24 -21.69 -12.58
N ARG A 29 1.82 -22.84 -12.07
CA ARG A 29 2.57 -23.63 -11.10
C ARG A 29 3.45 -24.60 -11.88
N GLU A 30 4.74 -24.61 -11.57
CA GLU A 30 5.55 -25.84 -11.67
C GLU A 30 5.76 -26.38 -10.25
N ASP A 31 5.66 -27.71 -10.13
CA ASP A 31 5.74 -28.58 -8.95
C ASP A 31 6.99 -29.49 -9.11
N PRO A 32 7.48 -30.28 -8.13
CA PRO A 32 7.81 -30.08 -6.73
C PRO A 32 9.35 -30.14 -6.49
N GLN A 33 9.82 -29.43 -5.45
CA GLN A 33 11.10 -29.65 -4.74
C GLN A 33 12.41 -29.35 -5.51
N ALA A 34 12.67 -28.06 -5.78
CA ALA A 34 14.04 -27.60 -5.98
C ALA A 34 14.65 -27.26 -4.60
N ALA A 35 15.78 -27.88 -4.27
CA ALA A 35 16.65 -27.42 -3.20
C ALA A 35 16.87 -25.90 -3.32
N LEU A 36 17.03 -25.20 -2.18
CA LEU A 36 17.40 -23.79 -2.17
C LEU A 36 18.46 -23.54 -3.26
N PRO A 37 18.27 -22.60 -4.19
CA PRO A 37 19.32 -22.30 -5.15
C PRO A 37 20.55 -21.93 -4.34
N THR A 38 21.65 -22.66 -4.53
CA THR A 38 22.95 -22.22 -4.01
C THR A 38 23.18 -20.81 -4.54
N PRO A 39 23.68 -19.87 -3.72
CA PRO A 39 23.91 -18.51 -4.17
C PRO A 39 24.70 -18.54 -5.48
N PRO A 40 24.35 -17.70 -6.47
CA PRO A 40 25.05 -17.69 -7.74
C PRO A 40 26.56 -17.50 -7.48
N PRO A 41 27.44 -18.19 -8.22
CA PRO A 41 28.87 -17.89 -8.14
C PRO A 41 29.07 -16.40 -8.46
N PRO A 42 30.05 -15.73 -7.81
CA PRO A 42 30.34 -14.34 -8.14
C PRO A 42 30.58 -14.20 -9.66
N PRO A 43 30.17 -13.07 -10.28
CA PRO A 43 30.38 -12.86 -11.70
C PRO A 43 31.85 -13.08 -12.07
N SER A 44 32.09 -13.80 -13.16
CA SER A 44 33.41 -14.31 -13.55
C SER A 44 34.41 -13.23 -13.97
N ASP A 45 34.04 -11.96 -13.93
CA ASP A 45 34.95 -10.82 -14.02
C ASP A 45 34.51 -9.76 -13.01
N GLU A 46 35.33 -9.54 -11.98
CA GLU A 46 35.11 -8.60 -10.87
C GLU A 46 35.05 -7.10 -11.31
N ALA A 47 35.18 -6.81 -12.61
CA ALA A 47 35.35 -5.46 -13.13
C ALA A 47 34.03 -4.71 -13.46
N ASP A 48 32.92 -5.41 -13.72
CA ASP A 48 31.66 -4.80 -14.18
C ASP A 48 30.48 -4.97 -13.20
N ALA A 49 30.71 -5.53 -12.01
CA ALA A 49 29.71 -5.54 -10.95
C ALA A 49 29.57 -4.13 -10.36
N GLN A 50 28.66 -3.32 -10.89
CA GLN A 50 28.14 -2.18 -10.15
C GLN A 50 27.44 -2.75 -8.89
N PRO A 51 27.87 -2.39 -7.67
CA PRO A 51 27.18 -2.82 -6.47
C PRO A 51 25.73 -2.38 -6.56
N TYR A 52 24.79 -3.29 -6.33
CA TYR A 52 23.43 -2.92 -6.00
C TYR A 52 23.50 -2.07 -4.73
N ALA A 53 23.44 -0.75 -4.87
CA ALA A 53 23.33 0.13 -3.72
C ALA A 53 21.94 -0.12 -3.12
N PRO A 54 21.83 -0.57 -1.86
CA PRO A 54 20.55 -0.53 -1.18
C PRO A 54 20.05 0.92 -1.22
N VAL A 55 18.81 1.15 -1.66
CA VAL A 55 18.17 2.45 -1.42
C VAL A 55 18.03 2.56 0.10
N ALA A 56 18.98 3.24 0.73
CA ALA A 56 18.99 3.42 2.18
C ALA A 56 17.69 4.10 2.58
N ALA A 57 17.05 3.58 3.64
CA ALA A 57 15.91 4.23 4.25
C ALA A 57 16.30 5.67 4.63
N PRO A 58 15.43 6.67 4.40
CA PRO A 58 15.77 8.05 4.67
C PRO A 58 16.04 8.21 6.17
N GLU A 59 17.28 8.58 6.51
CA GLU A 59 17.68 8.77 7.89
C GLU A 59 16.97 9.96 8.54
N PRO A 60 16.71 9.90 9.85
CA PRO A 60 16.16 11.04 10.56
C PRO A 60 17.11 12.23 10.46
N VAL A 61 16.60 13.35 9.95
CA VAL A 61 17.29 14.63 10.07
C VAL A 61 17.28 15.03 11.54
N SER A 62 18.43 15.43 12.09
CA SER A 62 18.51 15.87 13.49
C SER A 62 17.71 17.17 13.71
N GLY A 63 16.55 17.07 14.37
CA GLY A 63 15.69 18.21 14.71
C GLY A 63 14.37 18.26 13.92
N GLU A 64 13.55 19.27 14.21
CA GLU A 64 12.32 19.52 13.46
C GLU A 64 12.64 20.10 12.08
N VAL A 65 12.01 19.55 11.04
CA VAL A 65 12.10 20.10 9.68
C VAL A 65 11.19 21.33 9.55
N ASP A 66 11.69 22.39 8.91
CA ASP A 66 10.88 23.55 8.59
C ASP A 66 9.85 23.20 7.50
N GLU A 67 8.60 23.65 7.68
CA GLU A 67 7.51 23.37 6.74
C GLU A 67 7.78 23.97 5.37
N GLN A 68 8.55 25.07 5.31
CA GLN A 68 8.96 25.68 4.04
C GLN A 68 9.77 24.71 3.17
N VAL A 69 10.57 23.82 3.77
CA VAL A 69 11.30 22.78 3.04
C VAL A 69 10.33 21.84 2.33
N PHE A 70 9.22 21.46 2.98
CA PHE A 70 8.19 20.66 2.33
C PHE A 70 7.57 21.43 1.18
N VAL A 71 7.22 22.70 1.38
CA VAL A 71 6.63 23.55 0.34
C VAL A 71 7.52 23.56 -0.90
N ASP A 72 8.79 23.89 -0.75
CA ASP A 72 9.71 24.06 -1.87
C ASP A 72 9.97 22.73 -2.59
N ARG A 73 10.17 21.65 -1.84
CA ARG A 73 10.59 20.34 -2.39
C ARG A 73 9.43 19.51 -2.93
N LEU A 74 8.21 19.72 -2.45
CA LEU A 74 7.03 18.97 -2.90
C LEU A 74 6.21 19.70 -3.97
N SER A 75 6.38 21.02 -4.13
CA SER A 75 5.66 21.81 -5.15
C SER A 75 5.81 21.27 -6.59
N PRO A 76 6.95 20.72 -7.02
CA PRO A 76 7.07 20.15 -8.38
C PRO A 76 6.24 18.88 -8.62
N TYR A 77 5.82 18.19 -7.56
CA TYR A 77 5.24 16.84 -7.65
C TYR A 77 3.74 16.78 -7.30
N GLY A 78 3.13 17.94 -7.06
CA GLY A 78 1.76 18.03 -6.61
C GLY A 78 1.35 19.47 -6.42
N ARG A 79 0.32 19.68 -5.62
CA ARG A 79 -0.22 21.00 -5.36
C ARG A 79 -0.54 21.18 -3.89
N TRP A 80 -0.38 22.41 -3.42
CA TRP A 80 -0.77 22.79 -2.07
C TRP A 80 -2.19 23.35 -2.11
N GLU A 81 -3.06 22.83 -1.25
CA GLU A 81 -4.46 23.24 -1.14
C GLU A 81 -4.81 23.53 0.32
N TYR A 82 -5.88 24.31 0.53
CA TYR A 82 -6.45 24.48 1.85
C TYR A 82 -7.66 23.56 2.00
N VAL A 83 -7.60 22.63 2.95
CA VAL A 83 -8.73 21.74 3.27
C VAL A 83 -9.29 22.16 4.63
N PRO A 84 -10.63 22.39 4.74
CA PRO A 84 -11.27 22.63 6.02
C PRO A 84 -10.86 21.58 7.06
N ASP A 85 -10.70 22.01 8.32
CA ASP A 85 -10.24 21.20 9.46
C ASP A 85 -8.76 20.76 9.46
N TYR A 86 -8.09 20.74 8.30
CA TYR A 86 -6.69 20.30 8.19
C TYR A 86 -5.70 21.39 7.78
N GLY A 87 -6.19 22.56 7.37
CA GLY A 87 -5.34 23.68 6.98
C GLY A 87 -4.69 23.46 5.63
N ARG A 88 -3.41 23.84 5.51
CA ARG A 88 -2.66 23.70 4.26
C ARG A 88 -2.16 22.26 4.12
N VAL A 89 -2.58 21.59 3.06
CA VAL A 89 -2.26 20.20 2.76
C VAL A 89 -1.61 20.09 1.39
N TRP A 90 -0.87 19.01 1.18
CA TRP A 90 -0.28 18.70 -0.12
C TRP A 90 -1.04 17.55 -0.79
N VAL A 91 -1.34 17.70 -2.08
CA VAL A 91 -2.03 16.70 -2.89
C VAL A 91 -1.10 16.26 -4.03
N PRO A 92 -0.69 14.97 -4.09
CA PRO A 92 0.22 14.49 -5.12
C PRO A 92 -0.42 14.53 -6.51
N ALA A 93 0.39 14.80 -7.53
CA ALA A 93 0.03 14.59 -8.92
C ALA A 93 0.33 13.13 -9.33
N ALA A 94 -0.27 12.18 -8.62
CA ALA A 94 -0.03 10.75 -8.81
C ALA A 94 -1.02 10.10 -9.80
N ALA A 95 -0.65 8.92 -10.31
CA ALA A 95 -1.49 8.15 -11.22
C ALA A 95 -2.80 7.69 -10.56
N VAL A 96 -3.81 7.42 -11.39
CA VAL A 96 -5.08 6.84 -10.92
C VAL A 96 -4.81 5.51 -10.22
N GLY A 97 -5.38 5.33 -9.03
CA GLY A 97 -5.19 4.13 -8.21
C GLY A 97 -3.99 4.21 -7.25
N TRP A 98 -3.15 5.25 -7.35
CA TRP A 98 -2.12 5.50 -6.36
C TRP A 98 -2.72 5.74 -4.97
N ARG A 99 -2.02 5.28 -3.95
CA ARG A 99 -2.34 5.48 -2.54
C ARG A 99 -1.06 5.40 -1.70
N PRO A 100 -1.02 6.05 -0.54
CA PRO A 100 0.16 6.05 0.32
C PRO A 100 0.49 4.65 0.85
N TYR A 101 1.77 4.35 1.03
CA TYR A 101 2.30 3.09 1.54
C TYR A 101 1.91 1.84 0.71
N TRP A 102 1.66 2.01 -0.59
CA TRP A 102 1.30 0.90 -1.48
C TRP A 102 2.45 0.45 -2.37
N ASP A 103 3.14 1.38 -3.00
CA ASP A 103 4.25 1.09 -3.91
C ASP A 103 5.58 1.38 -3.21
N GLY A 104 6.21 0.32 -2.73
CA GLY A 104 7.39 0.37 -1.88
C GLY A 104 7.57 -0.92 -1.08
N HIS A 105 8.49 -0.91 -0.13
CA HIS A 105 8.81 -2.07 0.69
C HIS A 105 9.17 -1.67 2.12
N TRP A 106 9.08 -2.63 3.03
CA TRP A 106 9.44 -2.45 4.43
C TRP A 106 10.88 -2.90 4.66
N VAL A 107 11.67 -2.06 5.30
CA VAL A 107 13.05 -2.37 5.72
C VAL A 107 13.12 -2.26 7.24
N LEU A 108 13.70 -3.28 7.88
CA LEU A 108 13.99 -3.21 9.30
C LEU A 108 15.25 -2.37 9.52
N THR A 109 15.10 -1.25 10.21
CA THR A 109 16.19 -0.33 10.55
C THR A 109 16.37 -0.25 12.08
N GLU A 110 17.36 0.50 12.56
CA GLU A 110 17.52 0.78 14.00
C GLU A 110 16.33 1.55 14.61
N TRP A 111 15.54 2.23 13.77
CA TRP A 111 14.33 2.97 14.15
C TRP A 111 13.05 2.14 14.04
N GLY A 112 13.16 0.85 13.65
CA GLY A 112 12.05 -0.06 13.43
C GLY A 112 11.74 -0.30 11.95
N TRP A 113 10.53 -0.82 11.68
CA TRP A 113 10.03 -1.03 10.33
C TRP A 113 9.81 0.30 9.61
N THR A 114 10.67 0.58 8.65
CA THR A 114 10.69 1.82 7.87
C THR A 114 10.20 1.54 6.46
N PHE A 115 9.27 2.36 5.98
CA PHE A 115 8.76 2.22 4.62
C PHE A 115 9.69 2.94 3.64
N VAL A 116 10.09 2.26 2.57
CA VAL A 116 10.97 2.79 1.51
C VAL A 116 10.22 2.72 0.19
N SER A 117 10.25 3.81 -0.57
CA SER A 117 9.58 3.95 -1.86
C SER A 117 10.38 4.86 -2.77
N ASP A 118 10.26 4.61 -4.07
CA ASP A 118 10.88 5.42 -5.12
C ASP A 118 10.05 6.67 -5.49
N ASP A 119 8.91 6.89 -4.81
CA ASP A 119 8.14 8.12 -4.94
C ASP A 119 9.06 9.34 -4.62
N PRO A 120 9.14 10.35 -5.50
CA PRO A 120 10.08 11.48 -5.31
C PRO A 120 9.72 12.37 -4.10
N TRP A 121 8.51 12.22 -3.56
CA TRP A 121 8.02 12.85 -2.33
C TRP A 121 8.09 11.93 -1.09
N GLY A 122 8.53 10.68 -1.25
CA GLY A 122 8.48 9.65 -0.21
C GLY A 122 9.29 10.00 1.03
N TRP A 123 10.47 10.60 0.85
CA TRP A 123 11.35 11.08 1.93
C TRP A 123 10.61 11.97 2.95
N ALA A 124 9.65 12.77 2.50
CA ALA A 124 8.85 13.63 3.35
C ALA A 124 7.57 12.90 3.78
N THR A 125 6.74 12.52 2.83
CA THR A 125 5.34 12.20 3.11
C THR A 125 5.10 10.84 3.77
N TYR A 126 6.10 9.95 3.76
CA TYR A 126 6.06 8.69 4.51
C TYR A 126 6.65 8.80 5.92
N HIS A 127 7.48 9.82 6.16
CA HIS A 127 8.25 9.94 7.41
C HIS A 127 7.83 11.13 8.26
N TYR A 128 7.17 12.10 7.66
CA TYR A 128 6.68 13.30 8.29
C TYR A 128 5.17 13.39 8.01
N GLY A 129 4.37 13.81 9.00
CA GLY A 129 2.95 14.13 8.77
C GLY A 129 1.97 12.96 8.73
N ARG A 130 0.80 13.19 8.15
CA ARG A 130 -0.34 12.27 8.13
C ARG A 130 -1.04 12.29 6.78
N TRP A 131 -1.53 11.13 6.33
CA TRP A 131 -2.35 11.03 5.13
C TRP A 131 -3.82 11.05 5.48
N GLY A 132 -4.62 11.67 4.61
CA GLY A 132 -6.08 11.63 4.62
C GLY A 132 -6.61 11.44 3.20
N PHE A 133 -7.91 11.16 3.10
CA PHE A 133 -8.59 11.05 1.82
C PHE A 133 -9.95 11.73 1.90
N MET A 134 -10.26 12.62 0.93
CA MET A 134 -11.53 13.34 0.83
C MET A 134 -12.03 13.33 -0.61
N GLY A 135 -13.33 13.07 -0.80
CA GLY A 135 -13.97 13.15 -2.12
C GLY A 135 -13.82 14.54 -2.72
N GLY A 136 -13.43 14.62 -3.99
CA GLY A 136 -13.13 15.89 -4.69
C GLY A 136 -11.70 16.41 -4.50
N VAL A 137 -10.99 15.97 -3.46
CA VAL A 137 -9.57 16.32 -3.23
C VAL A 137 -8.65 15.15 -3.63
N GLY A 138 -9.04 13.93 -3.25
CA GLY A 138 -8.21 12.72 -3.36
C GLY A 138 -7.41 12.47 -2.08
N TRP A 139 -6.27 11.78 -2.24
CA TRP A 139 -5.29 11.62 -1.16
C TRP A 139 -4.63 12.96 -0.88
N PHE A 140 -4.60 13.37 0.38
CA PHE A 140 -3.92 14.59 0.80
C PHE A 140 -3.02 14.30 2.01
N TRP A 141 -1.93 15.03 2.10
CA TRP A 141 -0.95 14.92 3.15
C TRP A 141 -0.94 16.18 4.00
N VAL A 142 -1.09 16.01 5.31
CA VAL A 142 -0.98 17.07 6.32
C VAL A 142 0.46 17.07 6.85
N PRO A 143 1.20 18.18 6.70
CA PRO A 143 2.58 18.25 7.18
C PRO A 143 2.72 17.96 8.67
N GLY A 144 3.80 17.28 9.03
CA GLY A 144 4.25 17.12 10.40
C GLY A 144 5.75 17.39 10.45
N ARG A 145 6.27 17.82 11.60
CA ARG A 145 7.68 18.22 11.74
C ARG A 145 8.55 17.16 12.41
N VAL A 146 7.90 16.12 12.94
CA VAL A 146 8.54 14.99 13.62
C VAL A 146 8.68 13.84 12.65
N TRP A 147 9.91 13.32 12.54
CA TRP A 147 10.24 12.14 11.75
C TRP A 147 9.72 10.87 12.43
N GLY A 148 9.30 9.90 11.64
CA GLY A 148 9.05 8.52 12.06
C GLY A 148 9.40 7.53 10.93
N PRO A 149 9.66 6.26 11.26
CA PRO A 149 9.99 5.24 10.27
C PRO A 149 8.81 4.99 9.31
N ALA A 150 7.59 5.09 9.82
CA ALA A 150 6.36 5.21 9.06
C ALA A 150 5.24 5.65 10.01
N TRP A 151 4.21 6.32 9.48
CA TRP A 151 3.01 6.68 10.24
C TRP A 151 1.83 5.81 9.80
N VAL A 152 1.82 4.56 10.26
CA VAL A 152 0.79 3.56 9.91
C VAL A 152 0.19 2.87 11.13
N SER A 153 -1.02 2.34 10.96
CA SER A 153 -1.65 1.37 11.85
C SER A 153 -1.51 -0.02 11.26
N TRP A 154 -1.06 -0.98 12.07
CA TRP A 154 -0.90 -2.38 11.68
C TRP A 154 -2.10 -3.23 12.07
N ARG A 155 -2.37 -4.25 11.25
CA ARG A 155 -3.30 -5.35 11.54
C ARG A 155 -2.71 -6.66 11.07
N TYR A 156 -3.01 -7.72 11.80
CA TYR A 156 -2.57 -9.07 11.50
C TYR A 156 -3.77 -10.01 11.65
N GLY A 157 -3.90 -10.99 10.77
CA GLY A 157 -4.94 -12.00 10.88
C GLY A 157 -5.14 -12.80 9.60
N ASN A 158 -5.64 -14.04 9.73
CA ASN A 158 -5.96 -14.94 8.61
C ASN A 158 -4.79 -15.15 7.62
N GLY A 159 -3.54 -15.10 8.09
CA GLY A 159 -2.34 -15.21 7.25
C GLY A 159 -2.00 -13.96 6.45
N TYR A 160 -2.57 -12.80 6.80
CA TYR A 160 -2.26 -11.51 6.19
C TYR A 160 -1.63 -10.55 7.21
N CYS A 161 -0.67 -9.79 6.72
CA CYS A 161 -0.19 -8.55 7.33
C CYS A 161 -0.83 -7.39 6.57
N ALA A 162 -1.42 -6.44 7.30
CA ALA A 162 -2.07 -5.29 6.70
C ALA A 162 -1.69 -4.01 7.43
N TRP A 163 -1.64 -2.91 6.67
CA TRP A 163 -1.39 -1.58 7.20
C TRP A 163 -2.26 -0.54 6.53
N ALA A 164 -2.51 0.55 7.23
CA ALA A 164 -3.10 1.76 6.69
C ALA A 164 -2.39 2.98 7.26
N PRO A 165 -2.35 4.12 6.55
CA PRO A 165 -1.82 5.35 7.12
C PRO A 165 -2.52 5.72 8.43
N LEU A 166 -1.81 6.40 9.32
CA LEU A 166 -2.44 7.14 10.41
C LEU A 166 -3.03 8.43 9.84
N GLY A 167 -4.30 8.66 10.15
CA GLY A 167 -5.03 9.85 9.74
C GLY A 167 -4.53 11.12 10.41
N PRO A 168 -4.79 12.31 9.83
CA PRO A 168 -4.70 13.55 10.58
C PRO A 168 -5.68 13.55 11.76
N ARG A 169 -5.54 14.53 12.66
CA ARG A 169 -6.36 14.60 13.87
C ARG A 169 -7.85 14.54 13.52
N GLY A 170 -8.58 13.57 14.09
CA GLY A 170 -10.01 13.38 13.84
C GLY A 170 -10.34 12.52 12.61
N TYR A 171 -9.34 12.07 11.85
CA TYR A 171 -9.53 11.19 10.70
C TYR A 171 -9.29 9.71 11.07
N VAL A 172 -10.22 8.84 10.70
CA VAL A 172 -10.12 7.39 10.97
C VAL A 172 -10.36 6.60 9.69
N TYR A 173 -9.45 5.67 9.40
CA TYR A 173 -9.59 4.74 8.29
C TYR A 173 -10.58 3.62 8.63
N GLY A 174 -11.78 3.68 8.03
CA GLY A 174 -12.76 2.61 8.11
C GLY A 174 -12.29 1.31 7.44
N TYR A 175 -12.97 0.20 7.70
CA TYR A 175 -12.62 -1.13 7.17
C TYR A 175 -12.65 -1.21 5.63
N SER A 176 -13.56 -0.49 4.99
CA SER A 176 -13.68 -0.42 3.53
C SER A 176 -12.85 0.70 2.90
N SER A 177 -12.02 1.39 3.70
CA SER A 177 -11.21 2.49 3.19
C SER A 177 -10.18 1.99 2.17
N PRO A 178 -9.95 2.72 1.07
CA PRO A 178 -8.89 2.39 0.12
C PRO A 178 -7.47 2.50 0.72
N GLY A 179 -7.34 3.03 1.93
CA GLY A 179 -6.05 3.15 2.64
C GLY A 179 -5.49 1.86 3.20
N TRP A 180 -6.29 0.79 3.28
CA TRP A 180 -5.77 -0.51 3.71
C TRP A 180 -5.01 -1.20 2.58
N VAL A 181 -3.77 -1.57 2.89
CA VAL A 181 -2.93 -2.48 2.11
C VAL A 181 -2.84 -3.79 2.89
N ALA A 182 -3.00 -4.92 2.21
CA ALA A 182 -2.91 -6.23 2.82
C ALA A 182 -2.08 -7.16 1.92
N VAL A 183 -1.07 -7.78 2.50
CA VAL A 183 -0.21 -8.77 1.86
C VAL A 183 -0.28 -10.07 2.65
N ARG A 184 -0.04 -11.20 1.99
CA ARG A 184 0.11 -12.45 2.74
C ARG A 184 1.36 -12.37 3.60
N GLN A 185 1.29 -12.91 4.79
CA GLN A 185 2.38 -12.89 5.77
C GLN A 185 3.65 -13.59 5.26
N GLU A 186 3.52 -14.53 4.33
CA GLU A 186 4.64 -15.20 3.64
C GLU A 186 5.42 -14.30 2.66
N HIS A 187 4.87 -13.12 2.33
CA HIS A 187 5.46 -12.13 1.43
C HIS A 187 5.80 -10.81 2.15
N PHE A 188 5.67 -10.78 3.47
CA PHE A 188 6.01 -9.63 4.30
C PHE A 188 7.43 -9.76 4.85
#